data_AF-A0AAD5QMM4-F1
#
_entry.id   AF-A0AAD5QMM4-F1
#
_cell.length_a   1.000
_cell.length_b   1.000
_cell.length_c   1.000
_cell.angle_alpha   90.00
_cell.angle_beta   90.00
_cell.angle_gamma   90.00
#
_symmetry.space_group_name_H-M   'P 1'
#
loop_
_entity.id
_entity.type
_entity.pdbx_description
1 polymer ?
#
loop_
_entity_poly.entity_id
_entity_poly.type
_entity_poly.pdbx_seq_one_letter_code
_entity_poly.pdbx_strand_id
1 'polypeptide(L)'
;MRVLIKVQKSAPPTLDNPACWSIFFSDFLAQCLVKNPAERKTAKQILSHPFIANATDRRPVLAEVNADSLEEEVIEDDRAS
;
A
#
# COMPACT_ATOMS: atom_id res chain seq x y z
N MET A 1 -10.56 -8.77 18.40
CA MET A 1 -10.62 -9.91 17.45
C MET A 1 -11.70 -9.79 16.34
N ARG A 2 -12.23 -8.59 16.01
CA ARG A 2 -13.29 -8.46 14.98
C ARG A 2 -12.75 -8.38 13.54
N VAL A 3 -11.54 -7.86 13.36
CA VAL A 3 -10.91 -7.61 12.05
C VAL A 3 -10.58 -8.92 11.32
N LEU A 4 -9.96 -9.89 11.99
CA LEU A 4 -9.60 -11.18 11.37
C LEU A 4 -10.82 -11.92 10.84
N ILE A 5 -11.92 -11.93 11.62
CA ILE A 5 -13.19 -12.53 11.20
C ILE A 5 -13.78 -11.76 10.02
N LYS A 6 -13.71 -10.42 10.03
CA LYS A 6 -14.22 -9.58 8.94
C LYS A 6 -13.46 -9.86 7.64
N VAL A 7 -12.13 -9.97 7.66
CA VAL A 7 -11.32 -10.31 6.46
C VAL A 7 -11.72 -11.69 5.90
N GLN A 8 -11.94 -12.68 6.76
CA GLN A 8 -12.30 -14.04 6.34
C GLN A 8 -13.75 -14.18 5.88
N LYS A 9 -14.68 -13.32 6.31
CA LYS A 9 -16.11 -13.46 6.00
C LYS A 9 -16.63 -12.47 4.96
N SER A 10 -16.06 -11.28 4.90
CA SER A 10 -16.53 -10.21 4.00
C SER A 10 -16.08 -10.47 2.56
N ALA A 11 -16.72 -9.75 1.64
CA ALA A 11 -16.20 -9.56 0.29
C ALA A 11 -14.88 -8.75 0.34
N PRO A 12 -14.03 -8.84 -0.70
CA PRO A 12 -12.86 -7.98 -0.84
C PRO A 12 -13.22 -6.50 -0.69
N PRO A 13 -12.40 -5.71 0.03
CA PRO A 13 -12.64 -4.28 0.13
C PRO A 13 -12.44 -3.60 -1.23
N THR A 14 -13.17 -2.51 -1.44
CA THR A 14 -13.07 -1.65 -2.63
C THR A 14 -12.74 -0.23 -2.20
N LEU A 15 -12.43 0.64 -3.17
CA LEU A 15 -12.20 2.05 -2.93
C LEU A 15 -13.50 2.74 -2.47
N ASP A 16 -13.42 3.63 -1.48
CA ASP A 16 -14.60 4.34 -0.95
C ASP A 16 -15.22 5.29 -1.99
N ASN A 17 -14.40 5.95 -2.81
CA ASN A 17 -14.86 6.78 -3.93
C ASN A 17 -14.17 6.40 -5.24
N PRO A 18 -14.62 5.33 -5.93
CA PRO A 18 -13.94 4.80 -7.12
C PRO A 18 -13.76 5.81 -8.25
N ALA A 19 -14.63 6.82 -8.33
CA ALA A 19 -14.55 7.89 -9.34
C ALA A 19 -13.34 8.82 -9.17
N CYS A 20 -12.76 8.92 -7.96
CA CYS A 20 -11.53 9.67 -7.72
C CYS A 20 -10.26 8.93 -8.18
N TRP A 21 -10.39 7.69 -8.62
CA TRP A 21 -9.25 6.84 -8.93
C TRP A 21 -9.30 6.38 -10.39
N SER A 22 -8.12 6.11 -10.95
CA SER A 22 -8.06 5.57 -12.30
C SER A 22 -8.68 4.17 -12.36
N ILE A 23 -9.30 3.84 -13.49
CA ILE A 23 -9.87 2.51 -13.74
C ILE A 23 -8.82 1.41 -13.61
N PHE A 24 -7.58 1.69 -14.03
CA PHE A 24 -6.46 0.74 -13.96
C PHE A 24 -6.01 0.51 -12.52
N PHE A 25 -6.09 1.53 -11.65
CA PHE A 25 -5.78 1.35 -10.24
C PHE A 25 -6.83 0.49 -9.54
N SER A 26 -8.12 0.78 -9.78
CA SER A 26 -9.22 -0.02 -9.24
C SER A 26 -9.12 -1.49 -9.67
N ASP A 27 -8.86 -1.73 -10.97
CA ASP A 27 -8.70 -3.10 -11.51
C ASP A 27 -7.45 -3.81 -10.95
N PHE A 28 -6.34 -3.09 -10.80
CA PHE A 28 -5.14 -3.62 -10.15
C PHE A 28 -5.43 -4.12 -8.72
N LEU A 29 -6.17 -3.34 -7.92
CA LEU A 29 -6.56 -3.73 -6.56
C LEU A 29 -7.49 -4.95 -6.57
N ALA A 30 -8.46 -4.99 -7.48
CA ALA A 30 -9.39 -6.12 -7.61
C ALA A 30 -8.64 -7.44 -7.89
N GLN A 31 -7.61 -7.40 -8.73
CA GLN A 31 -6.78 -8.57 -9.04
C GLN A 31 -5.86 -8.99 -7.87
N CYS A 32 -5.47 -8.05 -7.01
CA CYS A 32 -4.68 -8.32 -5.80
C CYS A 32 -5.52 -8.85 -4.64
N LEU A 33 -6.72 -8.30 -4.44
CA LEU A 33 -7.59 -8.57 -3.30
C LEU A 33 -8.51 -9.78 -3.51
N VAL A 34 -8.06 -10.76 -4.28
CA VAL A 34 -8.79 -12.03 -4.48
C VAL A 34 -8.66 -12.89 -3.23
N LYS A 35 -9.80 -13.28 -2.66
CA LYS A 35 -9.85 -14.02 -1.39
C LYS A 35 -9.26 -15.43 -1.49
N ASN A 36 -9.61 -16.15 -2.57
CA ASN A 36 -9.05 -17.46 -2.86
C ASN A 36 -7.58 -17.33 -3.28
N PRO A 37 -6.61 -17.85 -2.50
CA PRO A 37 -5.19 -17.74 -2.84
C PRO A 37 -4.82 -18.42 -4.16
N ALA A 38 -5.55 -19.48 -4.56
CA ALA A 38 -5.29 -20.21 -5.80
C ALA A 38 -5.68 -19.40 -7.05
N GLU A 39 -6.65 -18.50 -6.93
CA GLU A 39 -7.10 -17.61 -8.02
C GLU A 39 -6.38 -16.25 -8.01
N ARG A 40 -5.73 -15.90 -6.90
CA ARG A 40 -5.02 -14.63 -6.75
C ARG A 40 -3.79 -14.61 -7.65
N LYS A 41 -3.66 -13.54 -8.43
CA LYS A 41 -2.48 -13.34 -9.29
C LYS A 41 -1.21 -13.23 -8.44
N THR A 42 -0.15 -13.86 -8.92
CA THR A 42 1.19 -13.75 -8.33
C THR A 42 1.79 -12.37 -8.61
N ALA A 43 2.80 -11.98 -7.82
CA ALA A 43 3.54 -10.74 -8.06
C ALA A 43 4.10 -10.67 -9.50
N LYS A 44 4.64 -11.77 -10.02
CA LYS A 44 5.17 -11.80 -11.39
C LYS A 44 4.10 -11.50 -12.44
N GLN A 45 2.88 -11.98 -12.25
CA GLN A 45 1.75 -11.73 -13.15
C GLN A 45 1.18 -10.31 -13.00
N ILE A 46 1.18 -9.76 -11.78
CA ILE A 46 0.64 -8.41 -11.55
C ILE A 46 1.58 -7.30 -12.05
N LEU A 47 2.89 -7.57 -12.14
CA LEU A 47 3.86 -6.61 -12.66
C LEU A 47 3.62 -6.24 -14.13
N SER A 48 2.99 -7.12 -14.92
CA SER A 48 2.60 -6.82 -16.31
C SER A 48 1.27 -6.09 -16.44
N HIS A 49 0.60 -5.76 -15.33
CA HIS A 49 -0.67 -5.05 -15.35
C HIS A 49 -0.47 -3.60 -15.85
N PRO A 50 -1.39 -3.02 -16.66
CA PRO A 50 -1.23 -1.67 -17.22
C PRO A 50 -0.96 -0.58 -16.16
N PHE A 51 -1.53 -0.72 -14.96
CA PHE A 51 -1.27 0.21 -13.85
C PHE A 51 0.21 0.29 -13.46
N ILE A 52 0.93 -0.83 -13.49
CA ILE A 52 2.37 -0.89 -13.14
C ILE A 52 3.24 -0.74 -14.38
N ALA A 53 2.89 -1.41 -15.48
CA ALA A 53 3.68 -1.42 -16.71
C ALA A 53 3.80 -0.03 -17.34
N ASN A 54 2.77 0.82 -17.20
CA ASN A 54 2.77 2.19 -17.70
C ASN A 54 3.25 3.22 -16.66
N ALA A 55 3.79 2.78 -15.52
CA ALA A 55 4.34 3.68 -14.53
C ALA A 55 5.61 4.35 -15.09
N THR A 56 5.46 5.60 -15.51
CA THR A 56 6.55 6.40 -16.13
C THR A 56 7.54 6.90 -15.10
N ASP A 57 7.10 7.06 -13.85
CA ASP A 57 7.90 7.61 -12.76
C ASP A 57 8.40 6.49 -11.84
N ARG A 58 9.72 6.43 -11.67
CA ARG A 58 10.39 5.50 -10.74
C ARG A 58 10.84 6.17 -9.45
N ARG A 59 10.54 7.46 -9.29
CA ARG A 59 10.89 8.19 -8.07
C ARG A 59 10.10 7.60 -6.89
N PRO A 60 10.78 7.31 -5.77
CA PRO A 60 10.08 6.87 -4.57
C PRO A 60 9.18 8.00 -4.07
N VAL A 61 7.87 7.82 -4.19
CA VAL A 61 6.84 8.78 -3.73
C VAL A 61 6.79 8.87 -2.19
N LEU A 62 7.53 8.01 -1.49
CA LEU A 62 7.60 7.94 -0.02
C LEU A 62 8.33 9.13 0.62
N ALA A 63 9.06 9.95 -0.15
CA ALA A 63 9.80 11.09 0.39
C ALA A 63 8.89 12.25 0.84
N GLU A 64 7.68 12.38 0.30
CA GLU A 64 6.81 13.53 0.58
C GLU A 64 5.79 13.29 1.70
N VAL A 65 5.66 12.06 2.21
CA VAL A 65 4.61 11.69 3.19
C VAL A 65 5.10 11.54 4.63
N ASN A 66 6.40 11.64 4.89
CA ASN A 66 7.00 11.45 6.23
C ASN A 66 7.76 12.68 6.78
N ALA A 67 7.47 13.89 6.29
CA ALA A 67 8.14 15.12 6.74
C ALA A 67 7.56 15.67 8.06
N ASP A 68 7.35 14.81 9.06
CA ASP A 68 6.92 15.22 10.42
C ASP A 68 7.45 14.26 11.51
N SER A 69 8.67 13.74 11.33
CA SER A 69 9.39 13.04 12.41
C SER A 69 10.05 14.06 13.33
N LEU A 70 9.49 14.13 14.53
CA LEU A 70 9.88 14.91 15.71
C LEU A 70 11.40 15.07 15.89
N GLU A 71 11.82 16.29 16.23
CA GLU A 71 13.18 16.63 16.65
C GLU A 71 13.60 15.72 17.82
N GLU A 72 14.64 14.89 17.64
CA GLU A 72 15.29 14.22 18.76
C GLU A 72 16.07 15.27 19.57
N GLU A 73 15.59 15.61 20.77
CA GLU A 73 16.41 16.32 21.75
C GLU A 73 17.62 15.46 22.12
N VAL A 74 18.81 15.91 21.73
CA VAL A 74 20.09 15.39 22.21
C VAL A 74 20.24 15.75 23.69
N ILE A 75 20.05 14.77 24.57
CA ILE A 75 20.49 14.90 25.96
C ILE A 75 22.01 14.75 25.95
N GLU A 76 22.74 15.85 26.16
CA GLU A 76 24.19 15.83 26.41
C GLU A 76 24.46 15.11 27.74
N ASP A 77 25.04 13.90 27.67
CA ASP A 77 25.62 13.23 28.83
C ASP A 77 26.98 13.87 29.10
N ASP A 78 26.98 14.85 30.01
CA ASP A 78 28.16 15.52 30.55
C ASP A 78 28.96 14.52 31.42
N ARG A 79 29.69 13.63 30.76
CA ARG A 79 30.60 12.70 31.42
C ARG A 79 31.93 13.40 31.67
N ALA A 80 31.90 14.34 32.61
CA ALA A 80 33.08 14.93 33.21
C ALA A 80 33.74 13.93 34.19
N SER A 81 34.98 13.57 33.82
CA SER A 81 36.15 13.14 34.60
C SER A 81 36.05 12.05 35.69
#